data_AF-F2SEB2-F1
#
_entry.id   AF-F2SEB2-F1
#
_cell.length_a   1.000
_cell.length_b   1.000
_cell.length_c   1.000
_cell.angle_alpha   90.00
_cell.angle_beta   90.00
_cell.angle_gamma   90.00
#
_symmetry.space_group_name_H-M   'P 1'
#
loop_
_entity.id
_entity.type
_entity.pdbx_description
1 polymer ?
#
loop_
_entity_poly.entity_id
_entity_poly.type
_entity_poly.pdbx_seq_one_letter_code
_entity_poly.pdbx_strand_id
1 'polypeptide(L)'
;MAPRVGSSGLCSWFSNLTLSRVGSQQSRTVTTKRHGRRQRDPFAIAQARQRKAANISRQRELSQQRTEAFGDPVASEKTPMIEAMLNPSLYPTLGSKGVHVPPDNEQSSYVNYCISKSELAFALETSKQLTRPVPPIDGSVVDPQQVEDAIKKHEEDHKNAEEAVRRILAMKNGSTRNRTKLNIKRSIDILGRHNTDRVLPPKPAAAGQDPASLEPSAKRPRAGPDTGSPEVQVAILTSKILVLAEQLKTTSHKDKHNKRRLRLFVHRRQKLLSYLRRKERGGPRWQNLMQTLGLSDAAWKGEITLR
;
A
#
# COMPACT_ATOMS: atom_id res chain seq x y z
N MET A 1 35.21 -12.17 84.34
CA MET A 1 35.87 -11.84 83.05
C MET A 1 34.87 -12.00 81.93
N ALA A 2 34.66 -10.93 81.14
CA ALA A 2 34.01 -10.80 79.82
C ALA A 2 32.56 -11.31 79.59
N PRO A 3 31.74 -10.60 78.78
CA PRO A 3 30.27 -10.67 78.87
C PRO A 3 29.57 -11.63 77.88
N ARG A 4 28.32 -11.90 78.24
CA ARG A 4 27.31 -12.81 77.66
C ARG A 4 26.90 -12.45 76.22
N VAL A 5 26.82 -13.47 75.35
CA VAL A 5 26.18 -13.40 74.02
C VAL A 5 24.74 -13.87 74.15
N GLY A 6 23.80 -12.96 73.89
CA GLY A 6 22.36 -13.19 73.92
C GLY A 6 21.85 -13.87 72.65
N SER A 7 20.98 -14.86 72.84
CA SER A 7 20.29 -15.60 71.80
C SER A 7 18.92 -14.99 71.48
N SER A 8 18.48 -15.29 70.25
CA SER A 8 17.09 -15.34 69.77
C SER A 8 16.29 -14.03 69.62
N GLY A 9 15.91 -13.75 68.37
CA GLY A 9 14.99 -12.68 68.01
C GLY A 9 14.67 -12.68 66.53
N LEU A 10 13.91 -13.67 66.06
CA LEU A 10 13.26 -13.64 64.74
C LEU A 10 12.20 -12.53 64.76
N CYS A 11 12.50 -11.37 64.18
CA CYS A 11 11.53 -10.28 64.03
C CYS A 11 10.53 -10.61 62.93
N SER A 12 9.33 -11.01 63.36
CA SER A 12 8.10 -11.03 62.57
C SER A 12 7.73 -9.61 62.12
N TRP A 13 7.60 -9.40 60.81
CA TRP A 13 7.10 -8.17 60.17
C TRP A 13 5.56 -8.11 60.13
N PHE A 14 4.88 -8.58 61.18
CA PHE A 14 3.42 -8.49 61.29
C PHE A 14 3.01 -7.97 62.66
N SER A 15 3.16 -6.67 62.87
CA SER A 15 2.55 -5.96 64.00
C SER A 15 2.29 -4.51 63.63
N ASN A 16 1.41 -4.31 62.65
CA ASN A 16 0.66 -3.06 62.47
C ASN A 16 -0.64 -3.38 61.72
N LEU A 17 -1.55 -4.08 62.41
CA LEU A 17 -2.97 -4.14 62.06
C LEU A 17 -3.76 -3.59 63.24
N THR A 18 -3.67 -2.28 63.45
CA THR A 18 -4.72 -1.57 64.17
C THR A 18 -5.94 -1.51 63.26
N LEU A 19 -7.07 -2.08 63.68
CA LEU A 19 -8.36 -1.92 63.01
C LEU A 19 -8.73 -0.43 62.97
N SER A 20 -8.39 0.25 61.87
CA SER A 20 -9.01 1.53 61.53
C SER A 20 -10.47 1.26 61.17
N ARG A 21 -11.36 1.74 62.03
CA ARG A 21 -12.81 1.85 61.83
C ARG A 21 -13.11 2.06 60.34
N VAL A 22 -13.89 1.14 59.75
CA VAL A 22 -14.47 1.27 58.41
C VAL A 22 -15.30 2.56 58.41
N GLY A 23 -14.68 3.66 58.00
CA GLY A 23 -15.40 4.83 57.55
C GLY A 23 -16.10 4.41 56.27
N SER A 24 -17.43 4.39 56.31
CA SER A 24 -18.24 4.27 55.10
C SER A 24 -17.71 5.29 54.10
N GLN A 25 -17.08 4.81 53.02
CA GLN A 25 -16.86 5.66 51.86
C GLN A 25 -18.25 5.96 51.31
N GLN A 26 -18.84 7.06 51.78
CA GLN A 26 -19.96 7.67 51.12
C GLN A 26 -19.52 7.93 49.69
N SER A 27 -20.10 7.19 48.75
CA SER A 27 -20.04 7.53 47.35
C SER A 27 -20.47 8.99 47.26
N ARG A 28 -19.55 9.86 46.82
CA ARG A 28 -19.88 11.25 46.49
C ARG A 28 -20.84 11.22 45.31
N THR A 29 -22.12 11.07 45.61
CA THR A 29 -23.19 11.42 44.69
C THR A 29 -23.06 12.91 44.49
N VAL A 30 -22.64 13.31 43.29
CA VAL A 30 -22.72 14.70 42.85
C VAL A 30 -24.21 15.00 42.72
N THR A 31 -24.83 15.36 43.84
CA THR A 31 -26.17 15.92 43.85
C THR A 31 -26.07 17.25 43.12
N THR A 32 -26.64 17.33 41.92
CA THR A 32 -26.79 18.60 41.22
C THR A 32 -27.89 19.40 41.92
N LYS A 33 -27.62 19.90 43.12
CA LYS A 33 -28.37 21.06 43.63
C LYS A 33 -28.10 22.17 42.63
N ARG A 34 -29.05 22.38 41.70
CA ARG A 34 -29.10 23.56 40.83
C ARG A 34 -29.16 24.74 41.79
N HIS A 35 -28.00 25.34 42.11
CA HIS A 35 -27.98 26.66 42.71
C HIS A 35 -28.91 27.54 41.87
N GLY A 36 -29.90 28.16 42.52
CA GLY A 36 -30.82 29.08 41.87
C GLY A 36 -30.02 29.99 40.97
N ARG A 37 -30.22 29.87 39.66
CA ARG A 37 -29.47 30.65 38.68
C ARG A 37 -29.74 32.11 39.05
N ARG A 38 -28.70 32.84 39.50
CA ARG A 38 -28.75 34.31 39.62
C ARG A 38 -29.47 34.82 38.37
N GLN A 39 -30.50 35.65 38.56
CA GLN A 39 -31.29 36.22 37.46
C GLN A 39 -30.30 36.95 36.54
N ARG A 40 -29.89 36.26 35.48
CA ARG A 40 -28.91 36.75 34.52
C ARG A 40 -29.69 37.56 33.51
N ASP A 41 -29.17 38.74 33.19
CA ASP A 41 -29.71 39.62 32.17
C ASP A 41 -30.12 38.82 30.92
N PRO A 42 -31.43 38.81 30.56
CA PRO A 42 -31.93 38.11 29.38
C PRO A 42 -31.16 38.46 28.10
N PHE A 43 -30.70 39.71 27.97
CA PHE A 43 -29.95 40.17 26.80
C PHE A 43 -28.55 39.54 26.72
N ALA A 44 -27.80 39.54 27.83
CA ALA A 44 -26.50 38.88 27.90
C ALA A 44 -26.60 37.36 27.61
N ILE A 45 -27.67 36.70 28.04
CA ILE A 45 -27.95 35.28 27.71
C ILE A 45 -28.20 35.13 26.21
N ALA A 46 -29.02 36.00 25.61
CA ALA A 46 -29.31 35.97 24.18
C ALA A 46 -28.05 36.19 23.34
N GLN A 47 -27.20 37.16 23.69
CA GLN A 47 -25.93 37.41 23.01
C GLN A 47 -24.96 36.23 23.14
N ALA A 48 -24.86 35.61 24.32
CA ALA A 48 -24.05 34.40 24.51
C ALA A 48 -24.59 33.22 23.67
N ARG A 49 -25.91 33.07 23.56
CA ARG A 49 -26.55 32.08 22.68
C ARG A 49 -26.24 32.35 21.21
N GLN A 50 -26.29 33.59 20.76
CA GLN A 50 -25.93 33.97 19.38
C GLN A 50 -24.47 33.64 19.07
N ARG A 51 -23.53 34.01 19.95
CA ARG A 51 -22.10 33.66 19.81
C ARG A 51 -21.89 32.13 19.75
N LYS A 52 -22.57 31.39 20.63
CA LYS A 52 -22.52 29.92 20.64
C LYS A 52 -23.12 29.33 19.37
N ALA A 53 -24.25 29.85 18.89
CA ALA A 53 -24.90 29.40 17.66
C ALA A 53 -23.99 29.61 16.44
N ALA A 54 -23.32 30.77 16.34
CA ALA A 54 -22.35 31.06 15.29
C ALA A 54 -21.12 30.15 15.33
N ASN A 55 -20.61 29.80 16.52
CA ASN A 55 -19.53 28.83 16.65
C ASN A 55 -19.99 27.42 16.23
N ILE A 56 -21.19 27.01 16.66
CA ILE A 56 -21.77 25.72 16.27
C ILE A 56 -21.99 25.64 14.76
N SER A 57 -22.47 26.70 14.11
CA SER A 57 -22.63 26.71 12.65
C SER A 57 -21.29 26.56 11.95
N ARG A 58 -20.27 27.33 12.36
CA ARG A 58 -18.90 27.22 11.82
C ARG A 58 -18.29 25.83 12.05
N GLN A 59 -18.50 25.25 13.22
CA GLN A 59 -18.00 23.91 13.54
C GLN A 59 -18.67 22.84 12.67
N ARG A 60 -19.97 22.99 12.37
CA ARG A 60 -20.70 22.11 11.45
C ARG A 60 -20.13 22.19 10.04
N GLU A 61 -19.90 23.39 9.51
CA GLU A 61 -19.29 23.60 8.19
C GLU A 61 -17.89 22.96 8.11
N LEU A 62 -17.02 23.22 9.09
CA LEU A 62 -15.69 22.61 9.15
C LEU A 62 -15.76 21.09 9.30
N SER A 63 -16.75 20.56 10.02
CA SER A 63 -16.95 19.13 10.14
C SER A 63 -17.37 18.51 8.81
N GLN A 64 -18.24 19.17 8.05
CA GLN A 64 -18.66 18.74 6.71
C GLN A 64 -17.47 18.70 5.75
N GLN A 65 -16.69 19.79 5.67
CA GLN A 65 -15.48 19.86 4.85
C GLN A 65 -14.49 18.74 5.19
N ARG A 66 -14.30 18.45 6.48
CA ARG A 66 -13.41 17.35 6.92
C ARG A 66 -13.96 15.99 6.56
N THR A 67 -15.27 15.76 6.68
CA THR A 67 -15.89 14.48 6.31
C THR A 67 -15.82 14.23 4.81
N GLU A 68 -16.01 15.29 4.00
CA GLU A 68 -15.86 15.23 2.55
C GLU A 68 -14.43 14.90 2.14
N ALA A 69 -13.44 15.53 2.78
CA ALA A 69 -12.02 15.26 2.53
C ALA A 69 -11.52 13.92 3.09
N PHE A 70 -12.25 13.28 4.01
CA PHE A 70 -11.81 12.03 4.66
C PHE A 70 -11.74 10.87 3.67
N GLY A 71 -12.68 10.80 2.73
CA GLY A 71 -12.75 9.79 1.66
C GLY A 71 -13.30 8.42 2.09
N ASP A 72 -13.17 7.43 1.21
CA ASP A 72 -13.61 6.04 1.43
C ASP A 72 -12.45 5.17 1.95
N PRO A 73 -12.64 4.34 3.01
CA PRO A 73 -11.62 3.43 3.51
C PRO A 73 -11.27 2.23 2.60
N VAL A 74 -12.18 1.83 1.71
CA VAL A 74 -12.02 0.68 0.81
C VAL A 74 -11.61 1.12 -0.57
N ALA A 75 -12.42 2.01 -1.17
CA ALA A 75 -12.19 2.49 -2.53
C ALA A 75 -10.96 3.40 -2.60
N SER A 76 -10.28 3.33 -3.74
CA SER A 76 -9.18 4.22 -4.09
C SER A 76 -9.68 5.23 -5.11
N GLU A 77 -9.09 6.43 -5.09
CA GLU A 77 -9.26 7.39 -6.18
C GLU A 77 -8.72 6.81 -7.50
N LYS A 78 -9.29 7.25 -8.62
CA LYS A 78 -8.86 6.80 -9.95
C LYS A 78 -7.50 7.39 -10.28
N THR A 79 -6.44 6.63 -10.03
CA THR A 79 -5.07 6.97 -10.42
C THR A 79 -4.62 6.08 -11.58
N PRO A 80 -3.59 6.48 -12.34
CA PRO A 80 -3.06 5.65 -13.44
C PRO A 80 -2.65 4.25 -12.98
N MET A 81 -2.14 4.11 -11.75
CA MET A 81 -1.79 2.79 -11.20
C MET A 81 -3.03 1.94 -10.92
N ILE A 82 -4.08 2.54 -10.36
CA ILE A 82 -5.35 1.85 -10.08
C ILE A 82 -6.03 1.45 -11.38
N GLU A 83 -6.05 2.33 -12.38
CA GLU A 83 -6.56 2.02 -13.73
C GLU A 83 -5.77 0.88 -14.37
N ALA A 84 -4.45 0.88 -14.26
CA ALA A 84 -3.62 -0.22 -14.74
C ALA A 84 -3.86 -1.54 -13.98
N MET A 85 -4.14 -1.49 -12.67
CA MET A 85 -4.49 -2.69 -11.89
C MET A 85 -5.78 -3.35 -12.35
N LEU A 86 -6.78 -2.54 -12.73
CA LEU A 86 -8.06 -3.00 -13.25
C LEU A 86 -7.98 -3.41 -14.72
N ASN A 87 -7.17 -2.70 -15.50
CA ASN A 87 -6.93 -2.92 -16.93
C ASN A 87 -5.47 -3.35 -17.17
N PRO A 88 -5.16 -4.66 -17.14
CA PRO A 88 -3.79 -5.18 -17.15
C PRO A 88 -2.99 -4.79 -18.39
N SER A 89 -3.67 -4.56 -19.53
CA SER A 89 -3.06 -4.13 -20.78
C SER A 89 -2.47 -2.72 -20.73
N LEU A 90 -2.93 -1.88 -19.79
CA LEU A 90 -2.41 -0.55 -19.58
C LEU A 90 -1.20 -0.62 -18.64
N TYR A 91 -0.16 0.13 -18.97
CA TYR A 91 0.91 0.44 -18.04
C TYR A 91 0.69 1.87 -17.53
N PRO A 92 0.90 2.17 -16.25
CA PRO A 92 0.76 3.54 -15.76
C PRO A 92 1.78 4.44 -16.46
N THR A 93 1.33 5.25 -17.43
CA THR A 93 2.16 6.20 -18.18
C THR A 93 2.35 7.51 -17.40
N LEU A 94 3.49 8.16 -17.64
CA LEU A 94 3.97 9.39 -17.00
C LEU A 94 2.89 10.48 -16.85
N GLY A 95 2.91 11.18 -15.71
CA GLY A 95 2.53 12.60 -15.66
C GLY A 95 1.34 12.96 -14.76
N SER A 96 0.47 12.03 -14.38
CA SER A 96 -0.66 12.38 -13.50
C SER A 96 -0.26 12.18 -12.03
N LYS A 97 0.29 13.24 -11.43
CA LYS A 97 0.47 13.43 -9.97
C LYS A 97 1.25 12.33 -9.24
N GLY A 98 2.58 12.36 -9.35
CA GLY A 98 3.47 11.76 -8.35
C GLY A 98 3.69 10.25 -8.48
N VAL A 99 3.37 9.61 -9.61
CA VAL A 99 3.78 8.23 -9.86
C VAL A 99 5.23 8.24 -10.38
N HIS A 100 6.19 7.93 -9.50
CA HIS A 100 7.56 7.68 -9.93
C HIS A 100 7.64 6.32 -10.62
N VAL A 101 7.94 6.32 -11.93
CA VAL A 101 8.19 5.10 -12.69
C VAL A 101 9.71 4.89 -12.83
N PRO A 102 10.22 3.65 -12.71
CA PRO A 102 11.63 3.35 -12.99
C PRO A 102 12.05 3.85 -14.39
N PRO A 103 13.31 4.29 -14.56
CA PRO A 103 13.76 5.09 -15.71
C PRO A 103 13.73 4.40 -17.09
N ASP A 104 13.47 3.09 -17.20
CA ASP A 104 13.71 2.32 -18.44
C ASP A 104 12.40 1.79 -19.06
N ASN A 105 11.48 2.70 -19.36
CA ASN A 105 10.04 2.46 -19.22
C ASN A 105 9.28 1.84 -20.42
N GLU A 106 9.99 1.34 -21.44
CA GLU A 106 9.36 0.56 -22.53
C GLU A 106 9.54 -0.96 -22.34
N GLN A 107 10.66 -1.36 -21.71
CA GLN A 107 11.06 -2.75 -21.50
C GLN A 107 10.26 -3.42 -20.37
N SER A 108 9.68 -2.64 -19.46
CA SER A 108 8.88 -3.13 -18.32
C SER A 108 7.42 -3.43 -18.68
N SER A 109 7.02 -3.22 -19.93
CA SER A 109 5.67 -3.59 -20.37
C SER A 109 5.58 -5.11 -20.46
N TYR A 110 4.85 -5.70 -19.53
CA TYR A 110 4.67 -7.15 -19.45
C TYR A 110 3.48 -7.61 -20.28
N VAL A 111 3.62 -8.84 -20.75
CA VAL A 111 2.59 -9.59 -21.47
C VAL A 111 2.06 -10.69 -20.51
N ASN A 112 1.13 -11.53 -20.96
CA ASN A 112 0.62 -12.64 -20.14
C ASN A 112 1.80 -13.53 -19.68
N TYR A 113 1.59 -14.25 -18.58
CA TYR A 113 2.62 -15.05 -17.91
C TYR A 113 3.81 -14.24 -17.35
N CYS A 114 3.69 -12.91 -17.26
CA CYS A 114 4.71 -12.00 -16.71
C CYS A 114 6.02 -11.97 -17.52
N ILE A 115 5.94 -12.26 -18.82
CA ILE A 115 7.05 -12.14 -19.76
C ILE A 115 7.18 -10.67 -20.16
N SER A 116 8.40 -10.12 -20.13
CA SER A 116 8.63 -8.74 -20.60
C SER A 116 8.59 -8.67 -22.13
N LYS A 117 8.16 -7.55 -22.71
CA LYS A 117 8.17 -7.42 -24.19
C LYS A 117 9.57 -7.55 -24.79
N SER A 118 10.61 -7.07 -24.08
CA SER A 118 12.00 -7.22 -24.52
C SER A 118 12.47 -8.67 -24.47
N GLU A 119 12.10 -9.42 -23.43
CA GLU A 119 12.40 -10.86 -23.32
C GLU A 119 11.69 -11.66 -24.40
N LEU A 120 10.43 -11.32 -24.70
CA LEU A 120 9.69 -11.93 -25.79
C LEU A 120 10.35 -11.65 -27.15
N ALA A 121 10.73 -10.40 -27.41
CA ALA A 121 11.42 -10.01 -28.63
C ALA A 121 12.76 -10.74 -28.78
N PHE A 122 13.54 -10.80 -27.69
CA PHE A 122 14.82 -11.52 -27.65
C PHE A 122 14.63 -13.03 -27.92
N ALA A 123 13.63 -13.65 -27.31
CA ALA A 123 13.34 -15.07 -27.52
C ALA A 123 12.92 -15.38 -28.96
N LEU A 124 12.09 -14.52 -29.57
CA LEU A 124 11.68 -14.65 -30.97
C LEU A 124 12.87 -14.49 -31.92
N GLU A 125 13.71 -13.48 -31.71
CA GLU A 125 14.92 -13.25 -32.50
C GLU A 125 15.90 -14.43 -32.39
N THR A 126 16.14 -14.92 -31.17
CA THR A 126 16.98 -16.11 -30.94
C THR A 126 16.41 -17.33 -31.67
N SER A 127 15.09 -17.56 -31.58
CA SER A 127 14.43 -18.67 -32.28
C SER A 127 14.56 -18.54 -33.80
N LYS A 128 14.44 -17.32 -34.36
CA LYS A 128 14.63 -17.05 -35.78
C LYS A 128 16.04 -17.41 -36.24
N GLN A 129 17.05 -17.01 -35.47
CA GLN A 129 18.45 -17.28 -35.78
C GLN A 129 18.78 -18.76 -35.75
N LEU A 130 18.29 -19.49 -34.74
CA LEU A 130 18.54 -20.94 -34.59
C LEU A 130 17.84 -21.80 -35.65
N THR A 131 16.71 -21.34 -36.17
CA THR A 131 15.92 -22.09 -37.17
C THR A 131 16.20 -21.69 -38.61
N ARG A 132 17.08 -20.70 -38.82
CA ARG A 132 17.44 -20.21 -40.16
C ARG A 132 17.96 -21.38 -41.00
N PRO A 133 17.47 -21.57 -42.24
CA PRO A 133 18.00 -22.60 -43.12
C PRO A 133 19.46 -22.32 -43.44
N VAL A 134 20.33 -23.29 -43.17
CA VAL A 134 21.77 -23.25 -43.46
C VAL A 134 22.03 -24.22 -44.61
N PRO A 135 22.85 -23.86 -45.60
CA PRO A 135 23.23 -24.78 -46.66
C PRO A 135 23.99 -26.00 -46.10
N PRO A 136 23.94 -27.16 -46.77
CA PRO A 136 24.68 -28.35 -46.37
C PRO A 136 26.18 -28.06 -46.25
N ILE A 137 26.81 -28.61 -45.20
CA ILE A 137 28.25 -28.40 -44.92
C ILE A 137 29.12 -29.20 -45.89
N ASP A 138 28.57 -30.26 -46.48
CA ASP A 138 29.28 -31.26 -47.30
C ASP A 138 29.77 -30.72 -48.66
N GLY A 139 29.59 -29.43 -48.94
CA GLY A 139 30.01 -28.79 -50.18
C GLY A 139 29.18 -29.18 -51.40
N SER A 140 28.02 -29.82 -51.20
CA SER A 140 27.08 -30.12 -52.27
C SER A 140 26.57 -28.82 -52.92
N VAL A 141 26.51 -28.81 -54.25
CA VAL A 141 26.00 -27.67 -55.00
C VAL A 141 24.50 -27.59 -54.76
N VAL A 142 24.05 -26.50 -54.14
CA VAL A 142 22.62 -26.18 -53.96
C VAL A 142 22.24 -25.07 -54.93
N ASP A 143 21.11 -25.24 -55.61
CA ASP A 143 20.57 -24.22 -56.51
C ASP A 143 20.29 -22.92 -55.73
N PRO A 144 20.83 -21.75 -56.17
CA PRO A 144 20.63 -20.49 -55.46
C PRO A 144 19.16 -20.13 -55.23
N GLN A 145 18.30 -20.46 -56.21
CA GLN A 145 16.86 -20.22 -56.13
C GLN A 145 16.20 -21.00 -54.99
N GLN A 146 16.59 -22.27 -54.78
CA GLN A 146 16.04 -23.08 -53.70
C GLN A 146 16.42 -22.55 -52.33
N VAL A 147 17.64 -22.02 -52.19
CA VAL A 147 18.10 -21.36 -50.96
C VAL A 147 17.29 -20.10 -50.69
N GLU A 148 17.08 -19.25 -51.69
CA GLU A 148 16.27 -18.04 -51.56
C GLU A 148 14.82 -18.35 -51.18
N ASP A 149 14.21 -19.34 -51.81
CA ASP A 149 12.83 -19.74 -51.53
C ASP A 149 12.69 -20.34 -50.12
N ALA A 150 13.69 -21.12 -49.67
CA ALA A 150 13.73 -21.62 -48.29
C ALA A 150 13.85 -20.48 -47.27
N ILE A 151 14.65 -19.44 -47.56
CA ILE A 151 14.78 -18.25 -46.70
C ILE A 151 13.46 -17.49 -46.66
N LYS A 152 12.82 -17.22 -47.81
CA LYS A 152 11.52 -16.51 -47.86
C LYS A 152 10.45 -17.26 -47.07
N LYS A 153 10.35 -18.58 -47.27
CA LYS A 153 9.42 -19.43 -46.54
C LYS A 153 9.68 -19.39 -45.03
N HIS A 154 10.94 -19.48 -44.61
CA HIS A 154 11.33 -19.36 -43.20
C HIS A 154 10.91 -18.01 -42.60
N GLU A 155 11.07 -16.92 -43.33
CA GLU A 155 10.63 -15.59 -42.89
C GLU A 155 9.11 -15.49 -42.74
N GLU A 156 8.35 -16.06 -43.68
CA GLU A 156 6.88 -16.11 -43.63
C GLU A 156 6.39 -16.96 -42.46
N ASP A 157 6.94 -18.17 -42.29
CA ASP A 157 6.62 -19.08 -41.19
C ASP A 157 6.96 -18.43 -39.84
N HIS A 158 8.09 -17.73 -39.76
CA HIS A 158 8.48 -16.99 -38.56
C HIS A 158 7.52 -15.84 -38.24
N LYS A 159 7.09 -15.05 -39.23
CA LYS A 159 6.09 -13.98 -39.05
C LYS A 159 4.75 -14.55 -38.53
N ASN A 160 4.29 -15.65 -39.12
CA ASN A 160 3.07 -16.34 -38.68
C ASN A 160 3.20 -16.86 -37.24
N ALA A 161 4.34 -17.48 -36.90
CA ALA A 161 4.62 -17.94 -35.55
C ALA A 161 4.66 -16.78 -34.54
N GLU A 162 5.29 -15.66 -34.90
CA GLU A 162 5.32 -14.44 -34.07
C GLU A 162 3.91 -13.92 -33.79
N GLU A 163 3.04 -13.83 -34.80
CA GLU A 163 1.65 -13.44 -34.60
C GLU A 163 0.89 -14.42 -33.70
N ALA A 164 1.07 -15.72 -33.90
CA ALA A 164 0.45 -16.75 -33.06
C ALA A 164 0.88 -16.62 -31.59
N VAL A 165 2.18 -16.46 -31.34
CA VAL A 165 2.74 -16.25 -29.99
C VAL A 165 2.20 -14.95 -29.38
N ARG A 166 2.16 -13.85 -30.13
CA ARG A 166 1.58 -12.58 -29.66
C ARG A 166 0.12 -12.74 -29.26
N ARG A 167 -0.68 -13.51 -30.01
CA ARG A 167 -2.10 -13.81 -29.68
C ARG A 167 -2.22 -14.66 -28.42
N ILE A 168 -1.40 -15.71 -28.28
CA ILE A 168 -1.38 -16.58 -27.09
C ILE A 168 -1.04 -15.78 -25.84
N LEU A 169 -0.05 -14.89 -25.95
CA LEU A 169 0.43 -14.08 -24.85
C LEU A 169 -0.44 -12.83 -24.60
N ALA A 170 -1.42 -12.51 -25.44
CA ALA A 170 -2.27 -11.32 -25.24
C ALA A 170 -2.96 -11.31 -23.85
N MET A 171 -2.87 -10.17 -23.14
CA MET A 171 -3.41 -10.03 -21.78
C MET A 171 -4.93 -10.25 -21.68
N LYS A 172 -5.66 -10.02 -22.77
CA LYS A 172 -7.11 -10.28 -22.87
C LYS A 172 -7.44 -11.76 -22.61
N ASN A 173 -6.55 -12.66 -23.06
CA ASN A 173 -6.69 -14.11 -22.91
C ASN A 173 -6.21 -14.62 -21.54
N GLY A 174 -5.67 -13.73 -20.69
CA GLY A 174 -5.11 -14.09 -19.39
C GLY A 174 -6.17 -14.32 -18.31
N SER A 175 -5.96 -15.39 -17.52
CA SER A 175 -6.71 -15.68 -16.30
C SER A 175 -6.53 -14.60 -15.22
N THR A 176 -7.50 -14.46 -14.32
CA THR A 176 -7.42 -13.58 -13.13
C THR A 176 -6.17 -13.86 -12.28
N ARG A 177 -5.70 -15.11 -12.24
CA ARG A 177 -4.44 -15.48 -11.57
C ARG A 177 -3.24 -14.79 -12.20
N ASN A 178 -3.16 -14.75 -13.52
CA ASN A 178 -2.06 -14.11 -14.24
C ASN A 178 -2.12 -12.58 -14.10
N ARG A 179 -3.32 -12.00 -14.13
CA ARG A 179 -3.53 -10.57 -13.83
C ARG A 179 -3.03 -10.21 -12.43
N THR A 180 -3.30 -11.07 -11.44
CA THR A 180 -2.82 -10.89 -10.07
C THR A 180 -1.30 -10.95 -9.98
N LYS A 181 -0.66 -11.92 -10.64
CA LYS A 181 0.81 -12.02 -10.71
C LYS A 181 1.43 -10.78 -11.34
N LEU A 182 0.84 -10.30 -12.44
CA LEU A 182 1.27 -9.07 -13.09
C LEU A 182 1.16 -7.86 -12.17
N ASN A 183 0.03 -7.70 -11.48
CA ASN A 183 -0.16 -6.61 -10.53
C ASN A 183 0.85 -6.64 -9.37
N ILE A 184 1.25 -7.84 -8.92
CA ILE A 184 2.33 -8.00 -7.94
C ILE A 184 3.66 -7.51 -8.52
N LYS A 185 4.03 -7.95 -9.73
CA LYS A 185 5.27 -7.53 -10.40
C LYS A 185 5.30 -6.02 -10.61
N ARG A 186 4.22 -5.44 -11.13
CA ARG A 186 4.05 -3.99 -11.31
C ARG A 186 4.20 -3.23 -9.98
N SER A 187 3.60 -3.75 -8.90
CA SER A 187 3.71 -3.14 -7.57
C SER A 187 5.16 -3.15 -7.06
N ILE A 188 5.90 -4.23 -7.30
CA ILE A 188 7.33 -4.34 -6.96
C ILE A 188 8.15 -3.34 -7.79
N ASP A 189 7.91 -3.26 -9.09
CA ASP A 189 8.69 -2.42 -9.98
C ASP A 189 8.47 -0.92 -9.67
N ILE A 190 7.23 -0.49 -9.44
CA ILE A 190 6.91 0.93 -9.19
C ILE A 190 7.27 1.35 -7.76
N LEU A 191 6.86 0.58 -6.75
CA LEU A 191 6.95 0.99 -5.34
C LEU A 191 8.08 0.31 -4.57
N GLY A 192 8.83 -0.61 -5.21
CA GLY A 192 9.97 -1.26 -4.59
C GLY A 192 11.05 -0.25 -4.22
N ARG A 193 11.64 -0.42 -3.04
CA ARG A 193 12.70 0.46 -2.54
C ARG A 193 13.97 0.43 -3.39
N HIS A 194 14.18 -0.67 -4.12
CA HIS A 194 15.29 -0.79 -5.06
C HIS A 194 15.23 0.24 -6.21
N ASN A 195 14.05 0.71 -6.59
CA ASN A 195 13.85 1.74 -7.61
C ASN A 195 13.58 3.11 -6.99
N THR A 196 12.72 3.17 -5.97
CA THR A 196 12.30 4.44 -5.36
C THR A 196 13.40 5.13 -4.54
N ASP A 197 14.33 4.38 -3.93
CA ASP A 197 15.46 4.97 -3.19
C ASP A 197 16.40 5.77 -4.10
N ARG A 198 16.40 5.51 -5.42
CA ARG A 198 17.24 6.23 -6.40
C ARG A 198 16.69 7.62 -6.75
N VAL A 199 15.37 7.82 -6.59
CA VAL A 199 14.71 9.02 -7.13
C VAL A 199 13.97 9.82 -6.07
N LEU A 200 13.44 9.18 -5.05
CA LEU A 200 12.78 9.90 -3.97
C LEU A 200 13.80 10.53 -3.02
N PRO A 201 13.52 11.76 -2.53
CA PRO A 201 14.38 12.38 -1.54
C PRO A 201 14.43 11.56 -0.24
N PRO A 202 15.52 11.67 0.53
CA PRO A 202 15.69 10.93 1.77
C PRO A 202 14.62 11.31 2.79
N LYS A 203 14.48 10.45 3.80
CA LYS A 203 13.54 10.65 4.89
C LYS A 203 13.85 11.98 5.62
N PRO A 204 12.82 12.79 5.96
CA PRO A 204 13.03 14.05 6.68
C PRO A 204 13.67 13.82 8.07
N ALA A 205 14.54 14.75 8.45
CA ALA A 205 15.21 14.79 9.75
C ALA A 205 14.21 14.79 10.91
N ALA A 206 14.67 14.38 12.10
CA ALA A 206 13.84 14.50 13.29
C ALA A 206 13.68 15.97 13.67
N ALA A 207 12.62 16.32 14.38
CA ALA A 207 12.53 17.64 15.00
C ALA A 207 13.76 17.84 15.91
N GLY A 208 14.54 18.89 15.67
CA GLY A 208 15.77 19.19 16.41
C GLY A 208 17.04 18.50 15.92
N GLN A 209 17.02 17.84 14.76
CA GLN A 209 18.23 17.35 14.10
C GLN A 209 18.52 18.16 12.84
N ASP A 210 19.75 18.65 12.71
CA ASP A 210 20.17 19.36 11.50
C ASP A 210 20.27 18.38 10.34
N PRO A 211 19.63 18.64 9.18
CA PRO A 211 19.61 17.72 8.06
C PRO A 211 21.02 17.43 7.51
N ALA A 212 21.95 18.39 7.64
CA ALA A 212 23.35 18.24 7.23
C ALA A 212 24.17 17.32 8.16
N SER A 213 23.75 17.16 9.43
CA SER A 213 24.44 16.31 10.40
C SER A 213 24.17 14.81 10.21
N LEU A 214 23.20 14.45 9.37
CA LEU A 214 22.81 13.08 9.09
C LEU A 214 23.67 12.50 7.98
N GLU A 215 24.87 12.04 8.33
CA GLU A 215 25.69 11.25 7.42
C GLU A 215 24.90 10.00 6.95
N PRO A 216 24.79 9.75 5.64
CA PRO A 216 24.13 8.56 5.15
C PRO A 216 24.93 7.34 5.58
N SER A 217 24.47 6.64 6.63
CA SER A 217 25.11 5.41 7.08
C SER A 217 25.23 4.45 5.89
N ALA A 218 26.44 3.99 5.57
CA ALA A 218 26.68 3.06 4.48
C ALA A 218 25.87 1.77 4.71
N LYS A 219 24.73 1.64 4.02
CA LYS A 219 23.91 0.44 4.05
C LYS A 219 24.49 -0.56 3.07
N ARG A 220 24.57 -1.83 3.49
CA ARG A 220 24.94 -2.92 2.57
C ARG A 220 23.99 -2.94 1.36
N PRO A 221 24.52 -3.18 0.15
CA PRO A 221 23.68 -3.29 -1.04
C PRO A 221 22.70 -4.46 -0.87
N ARG A 222 21.53 -4.33 -1.49
CA ARG A 222 20.52 -5.39 -1.49
C ARG A 222 20.97 -6.50 -2.46
N ALA A 223 20.79 -7.75 -2.05
CA ALA A 223 21.10 -8.90 -2.91
C ALA A 223 20.10 -9.07 -4.07
N GLY A 224 18.88 -8.52 -3.95
CA GLY A 224 17.83 -8.68 -4.95
C GLY A 224 16.73 -7.62 -4.86
N PRO A 225 15.66 -7.79 -5.66
CA PRO A 225 14.54 -6.86 -5.70
C PRO A 225 13.78 -6.85 -4.37
N ASP A 226 13.36 -5.67 -3.97
CA ASP A 226 12.60 -5.48 -2.73
C ASP A 226 11.14 -5.89 -2.91
N THR A 227 10.74 -6.97 -2.25
CA THR A 227 9.37 -7.54 -2.31
C THR A 227 8.62 -7.43 -0.99
N GLY A 228 9.35 -7.19 0.11
CA GLY A 228 8.82 -7.27 1.47
C GLY A 228 8.53 -5.92 2.10
N SER A 229 8.80 -4.81 1.42
CA SER A 229 8.58 -3.49 1.98
C SER A 229 7.09 -3.16 2.19
N PRO A 230 6.75 -2.38 3.23
CA PRO A 230 5.36 -2.03 3.52
C PRO A 230 4.67 -1.33 2.35
N GLU A 231 5.41 -0.61 1.51
CA GLU A 231 4.90 0.05 0.32
C GLU A 231 4.36 -0.96 -0.71
N VAL A 232 5.20 -1.95 -1.05
CA VAL A 232 4.84 -3.04 -1.97
C VAL A 232 3.71 -3.89 -1.39
N GLN A 233 3.76 -4.21 -0.08
CA GLN A 233 2.70 -4.97 0.57
C GLN A 233 1.34 -4.25 0.53
N VAL A 234 1.31 -2.93 0.75
CA VAL A 234 0.09 -2.12 0.67
C VAL A 234 -0.47 -2.07 -0.75
N ALA A 235 0.39 -1.96 -1.76
CA ALA A 235 -0.02 -1.98 -3.16
C ALA A 235 -0.63 -3.33 -3.56
N ILE A 236 0.00 -4.45 -3.17
CA ILE A 236 -0.53 -5.80 -3.39
C ILE A 236 -1.88 -5.97 -2.69
N LEU A 237 -2.01 -5.52 -1.44
CA LEU A 237 -3.30 -5.56 -0.73
C LEU A 237 -4.35 -4.71 -1.43
N THR A 238 -3.98 -3.54 -1.95
CA THR A 238 -4.90 -2.65 -2.69
C THR A 238 -5.42 -3.34 -3.95
N SER A 239 -4.55 -3.98 -4.75
CA SER A 239 -5.00 -4.78 -5.90
C SER A 239 -5.99 -5.89 -5.52
N LYS A 240 -5.74 -6.60 -4.41
CA LYS A 240 -6.63 -7.66 -3.91
C LYS A 240 -7.96 -7.11 -3.43
N ILE A 241 -7.94 -5.96 -2.76
CA ILE A 241 -9.13 -5.26 -2.27
C ILE A 241 -10.00 -4.84 -3.45
N LEU A 242 -9.42 -4.24 -4.50
CA LEU A 242 -10.15 -3.82 -5.69
C LEU A 242 -10.86 -4.99 -6.37
N VAL A 243 -10.12 -6.06 -6.70
CA VAL A 243 -10.68 -7.24 -7.37
C VAL A 243 -11.80 -7.87 -6.54
N LEU A 244 -11.58 -8.00 -5.22
CA LEU A 244 -12.56 -8.62 -4.34
C LEU A 244 -13.79 -7.71 -4.13
N ALA A 245 -13.59 -6.40 -4.03
CA ALA A 245 -14.68 -5.43 -3.93
C ALA A 245 -15.55 -5.42 -5.20
N GLU A 246 -14.94 -5.49 -6.39
CA GLU A 246 -15.67 -5.63 -7.65
C GLU A 246 -16.44 -6.96 -7.72
N GLN A 247 -15.80 -8.07 -7.35
CA GLN A 247 -16.46 -9.37 -7.31
C GLN A 247 -17.66 -9.39 -6.34
N LEU A 248 -17.58 -8.70 -5.20
CA LEU A 248 -18.69 -8.59 -4.25
C LEU A 248 -19.81 -7.63 -4.68
N LYS A 249 -19.53 -6.72 -5.62
CA LYS A 249 -20.56 -5.90 -6.26
C LYS A 249 -21.35 -6.71 -7.29
N THR A 250 -20.66 -7.57 -8.05
CA THR A 250 -21.29 -8.42 -9.07
C THR A 250 -21.94 -9.67 -8.48
N THR A 251 -21.30 -10.28 -7.48
CA THR A 251 -21.81 -11.47 -6.80
C THR A 251 -22.80 -11.06 -5.72
N SER A 252 -23.99 -11.67 -5.73
CA SER A 252 -25.07 -11.41 -4.77
C SER A 252 -24.59 -11.36 -3.31
N HIS A 253 -25.24 -10.53 -2.49
CA HIS A 253 -24.91 -10.19 -1.10
C HIS A 253 -24.72 -11.36 -0.11
N LYS A 254 -24.90 -12.61 -0.55
CA LYS A 254 -24.81 -13.85 0.22
C LYS A 254 -23.38 -14.31 0.53
N ASP A 255 -22.37 -13.81 -0.18
CA ASP A 255 -20.97 -14.22 0.04
C ASP A 255 -20.36 -13.60 1.31
N LYS A 256 -20.62 -14.23 2.45
CA LYS A 256 -20.14 -13.80 3.78
C LYS A 256 -18.64 -14.04 3.97
N HIS A 257 -18.08 -15.07 3.34
CA HIS A 257 -16.67 -15.44 3.48
C HIS A 257 -15.76 -14.42 2.80
N ASN A 258 -16.09 -14.04 1.56
CA ASN A 258 -15.32 -13.03 0.86
C ASN A 258 -15.52 -11.63 1.47
N LYS A 259 -16.72 -11.29 1.98
CA LYS A 259 -16.90 -10.08 2.82
C LYS A 259 -15.95 -10.05 4.01
N ARG A 260 -15.81 -11.17 4.75
CA ARG A 260 -14.82 -11.27 5.84
C ARG A 260 -13.39 -11.08 5.33
N ARG A 261 -13.03 -11.72 4.21
CA ARG A 261 -11.68 -11.57 3.60
C ARG A 261 -11.39 -10.13 3.19
N LEU A 262 -12.36 -9.42 2.62
CA LEU A 262 -12.24 -8.00 2.29
C LEU A 262 -11.89 -7.18 3.53
N ARG A 263 -12.66 -7.37 4.62
CA ARG A 263 -12.40 -6.68 5.89
C ARG A 263 -10.99 -6.94 6.40
N LEU A 264 -10.55 -8.19 6.38
CA LEU A 264 -9.19 -8.56 6.81
C LEU A 264 -8.11 -7.89 5.95
N PHE A 265 -8.29 -7.79 4.63
CA PHE A 265 -7.33 -7.09 3.78
C PHE A 265 -7.29 -5.59 4.06
N VAL A 266 -8.45 -4.94 4.21
CA VAL A 266 -8.54 -3.51 4.53
C VAL A 266 -7.88 -3.20 5.88
N HIS A 267 -8.16 -4.00 6.92
CA HIS A 267 -7.53 -3.84 8.23
C HIS A 267 -6.03 -4.12 8.21
N ARG A 268 -5.57 -5.13 7.45
CA ARG A 268 -4.14 -5.39 7.27
C ARG A 268 -3.44 -4.22 6.57
N ARG A 269 -4.07 -3.65 5.53
CA ARG A 269 -3.60 -2.45 4.83
C ARG A 269 -3.50 -1.26 5.79
N GLN A 270 -4.54 -1.01 6.59
CA GLN A 270 -4.56 0.04 7.61
C GLN A 270 -3.38 -0.06 8.60
N LYS A 271 -3.08 -1.27 9.09
CA LYS A 271 -1.94 -1.51 10.00
C LYS A 271 -0.60 -1.17 9.36
N LEU A 272 -0.40 -1.60 8.11
CA LEU A 272 0.82 -1.29 7.35
C LEU A 272 0.96 0.20 7.07
N LEU A 273 -0.13 0.87 6.69
CA LEU A 273 -0.16 2.31 6.45
C LEU A 273 0.19 3.09 7.72
N SER A 274 -0.42 2.72 8.86
CA SER A 274 -0.14 3.33 10.16
C SER A 274 1.33 3.17 10.59
N TYR A 275 1.89 1.98 10.36
CA TYR A 275 3.31 1.70 10.60
C TYR A 275 4.21 2.56 9.71
N LEU A 276 3.92 2.58 8.40
CA LEU A 276 4.72 3.29 7.41
C LEU A 276 4.73 4.80 7.68
N ARG A 277 3.56 5.41 7.94
CA ARG A 277 3.47 6.84 8.28
C ARG A 277 4.33 7.19 9.49
N ARG A 278 4.30 6.37 10.54
CA ARG A 278 5.12 6.57 11.75
C ARG A 278 6.61 6.42 11.44
N LYS A 279 6.99 5.41 10.66
CA LYS A 279 8.40 5.12 10.36
C LYS A 279 9.02 6.17 9.44
N GLU A 280 8.28 6.67 8.45
CA GLU A 280 8.72 7.68 7.49
C GLU A 280 8.40 9.12 7.90
N ARG A 281 7.70 9.33 9.02
CA ARG A 281 7.24 10.64 9.51
C ARG A 281 6.39 11.42 8.50
N GLY A 282 5.66 10.70 7.64
CA GLY A 282 4.92 11.31 6.53
C GLY A 282 5.81 11.90 5.43
N GLY A 283 7.06 11.45 5.34
CA GLY A 283 8.03 11.90 4.34
C GLY A 283 7.69 11.51 2.89
N PRO A 284 8.61 11.78 1.96
CA PRO A 284 8.39 11.65 0.51
C PRO A 284 7.89 10.27 0.08
N ARG A 285 8.44 9.20 0.66
CA ARG A 285 8.04 7.82 0.34
C ARG A 285 6.58 7.51 0.70
N TRP A 286 6.13 7.98 1.86
CA TRP A 286 4.75 7.84 2.30
C TRP A 286 3.80 8.60 1.36
N GLN A 287 4.15 9.84 1.02
CA GLN A 287 3.35 10.69 0.14
C GLN A 287 3.25 10.09 -1.26
N ASN A 288 4.37 9.61 -1.82
CA ASN A 288 4.43 8.92 -3.10
C ASN A 288 3.47 7.72 -3.13
N LEU A 289 3.47 6.90 -2.08
CA LEU A 289 2.55 5.76 -1.98
C LEU A 289 1.09 6.19 -1.95
N MET A 290 0.73 7.18 -1.12
CA MET A 290 -0.65 7.64 -0.98
C MET A 290 -1.17 8.24 -2.29
N GLN A 291 -0.36 9.05 -2.97
CA GLN A 291 -0.70 9.65 -4.27
C GLN A 291 -0.80 8.58 -5.37
N THR A 292 0.17 7.67 -5.43
CA THR A 292 0.22 6.64 -6.47
C THR A 292 -0.99 5.70 -6.40
N LEU A 293 -1.37 5.26 -5.18
CA LEU A 293 -2.50 4.35 -4.97
C LEU A 293 -3.85 5.06 -4.79
N GLY A 294 -3.89 6.39 -4.82
CA GLY A 294 -5.11 7.17 -4.61
C GLY A 294 -5.76 6.88 -3.25
N LEU A 295 -4.96 6.75 -2.20
CA LEU A 295 -5.45 6.42 -0.86
C LEU A 295 -5.75 7.70 -0.07
N SER A 296 -6.94 7.75 0.51
CA SER A 296 -7.39 8.83 1.36
C SER A 296 -6.99 8.61 2.83
N ASP A 297 -7.25 9.61 3.67
CA ASP A 297 -7.02 9.49 5.11
C ASP A 297 -7.90 8.43 5.77
N ALA A 298 -9.10 8.17 5.23
CA ALA A 298 -10.00 7.11 5.69
C ALA A 298 -9.40 5.70 5.59
N ALA A 299 -8.48 5.48 4.65
CA ALA A 299 -7.87 4.17 4.44
C ALA A 299 -7.04 3.69 5.66
N TRP A 300 -6.68 4.59 6.57
CA TRP A 300 -5.84 4.23 7.71
C TRP A 300 -6.18 4.93 9.03
N LYS A 301 -6.78 6.13 9.03
CA LYS A 301 -7.18 6.84 10.26
C LYS A 301 -8.47 6.27 10.85
N GLY A 302 -8.54 6.18 12.17
CA GLY A 302 -9.74 5.79 12.90
C GLY A 302 -10.05 4.30 12.83
N GLU A 303 -11.29 3.93 13.16
CA GLU A 303 -11.76 2.55 13.08
C GLU A 303 -12.51 2.33 11.75
N ILE A 304 -12.08 1.33 10.97
CA ILE A 304 -12.74 0.98 9.72
C ILE A 304 -13.81 -0.05 10.00
N THR A 305 -15.07 0.36 9.90
CA THR A 305 -16.23 -0.53 10.00
C THR A 305 -16.83 -0.77 8.62
N LEU A 306 -16.96 -2.04 8.24
CA LEU A 306 -17.53 -2.47 6.96
C LEU A 306 -18.78 -3.29 7.26
N ARG A 307 -19.94 -2.73 6.93
CA ARG A 307 -21.25 -3.36 7.10
C ARG A 307 -21.54 -4.34 5.96
#